data_AF-A0A2V9K1M5-F1
#
_entry.id   AF-A0A2V9K1M5-F1
#
_cell.length_a   1.000
_cell.length_b   1.000
_cell.length_c   1.000
_cell.angle_alpha   90.00
_cell.angle_beta   90.00
_cell.angle_gamma   90.00
#
_symmetry.space_group_name_H-M   'P 1'
#
loop_
_entity.id
_entity.type
_entity.pdbx_description
1 polymer ?
#
loop_
_entity_poly.entity_id
_entity_poly.type
_entity_poly.pdbx_seq_one_letter_code
_entity_poly.pdbx_strand_id
1 'polypeptide(L)'
;MGRPNNVNLSEFIYVKGLKTGLPSNWFLREVPGIILVLLYFTVTPLMFAKKWFKRFFLNMGAVRFQIMMFLLLCMFSLPIKMVLRWTMNLKYIVAIPEYFFNI
;
A
#
# COMPACT_ATOMS: atom_id res chain seq x y z
N MET A 1 20.36 -17.43 -16.23
CA MET A 1 18.99 -17.74 -16.69
C MET A 1 18.18 -18.12 -15.45
N GLY A 2 17.03 -17.47 -15.23
CA GLY A 2 16.14 -17.75 -14.09
C GLY A 2 16.16 -16.69 -12.98
N ARG A 3 15.46 -15.56 -13.17
CA ARG A 3 15.03 -14.76 -12.02
C ARG A 3 13.72 -15.38 -11.52
N PRO A 4 13.63 -15.85 -10.27
CA PRO A 4 12.35 -16.30 -9.73
C PRO A 4 11.36 -15.14 -9.82
N ASN A 5 10.18 -15.41 -10.38
CA ASN A 5 9.19 -14.43 -10.81
C ASN A 5 8.48 -13.71 -9.63
N ASN A 6 9.11 -13.58 -8.47
CA ASN A 6 8.55 -13.02 -7.24
C ASN A 6 9.30 -11.74 -6.88
N VAL A 7 8.72 -10.58 -7.23
CA VAL A 7 9.35 -9.28 -6.97
C VAL A 7 8.74 -8.62 -5.73
N ASN A 8 9.60 -8.00 -4.93
CA ASN A 8 9.20 -7.19 -3.78
C ASN A 8 8.92 -5.74 -4.21
N LEU A 9 8.04 -5.03 -3.50
CA LEU A 9 7.76 -3.61 -3.78
C LEU A 9 9.02 -2.74 -3.68
N SER A 10 9.89 -3.04 -2.71
CA SER A 10 11.20 -2.37 -2.57
C SER A 10 12.09 -2.61 -3.78
N GLU A 11 12.11 -3.83 -4.34
CA GLU A 11 12.86 -4.12 -5.55
C GLU A 11 12.27 -3.39 -6.76
N PHE A 12 10.94 -3.30 -6.86
CA PHE A 12 10.29 -2.51 -7.91
C PHE A 12 10.65 -1.02 -7.82
N ILE A 13 10.61 -0.43 -6.63
CA ILE A 13 10.88 1.01 -6.46
C ILE A 13 12.37 1.31 -6.62
N TYR A 14 13.26 0.56 -5.95
CA TYR A 14 14.70 0.84 -5.96
C TYR A 14 15.40 0.37 -7.25
N VAL A 15 15.05 -0.81 -7.77
CA VAL A 15 15.73 -1.40 -8.95
C VAL A 15 15.10 -0.93 -10.26
N LYS A 16 13.76 -0.90 -10.38
CA LYS A 16 13.11 -0.41 -11.61
C LYS A 16 12.90 1.11 -11.63
N GLY A 17 12.61 1.72 -10.48
CA GLY A 17 12.43 3.18 -10.38
C GLY A 17 13.77 3.94 -10.28
N LEU A 18 14.57 3.64 -9.26
CA LEU A 18 15.79 4.39 -8.93
C LEU A 18 17.08 3.82 -9.53
N LYS A 19 17.04 2.68 -10.25
CA LYS A 19 18.21 1.96 -10.79
C LYS A 19 19.36 1.76 -9.79
N THR A 20 19.04 1.71 -8.50
CA THR A 20 20.00 1.64 -7.39
C THR A 20 19.89 0.28 -6.71
N GLY A 21 20.99 -0.20 -6.12
CA GLY A 21 20.98 -1.43 -5.31
C GLY A 21 20.03 -1.34 -4.11
N LEU A 22 19.59 -2.49 -3.60
CA LEU A 22 18.73 -2.54 -2.41
C LEU A 22 19.47 -1.95 -1.21
N PRO A 23 18.90 -0.96 -0.50
CA PRO A 23 19.55 -0.38 0.68
C PRO A 23 19.71 -1.44 1.78
N SER A 24 20.89 -1.46 2.43
CA SER A 24 21.23 -2.42 3.50
C SER A 24 20.38 -2.25 4.76
N ASN A 25 19.86 -1.05 5.00
CA ASN A 25 19.02 -0.74 6.16
C ASN A 25 17.58 -1.16 5.88
N TRP A 26 17.05 -2.07 6.71
CA TRP A 26 15.68 -2.59 6.59
C TRP A 26 14.62 -1.49 6.62
N PHE A 27 14.78 -0.50 7.50
CA PHE A 27 13.82 0.59 7.65
C PHE A 27 13.71 1.41 6.35
N LEU A 28 14.83 1.83 5.77
CA LEU A 28 14.84 2.56 4.50
C LEU A 28 14.25 1.74 3.35
N ARG A 29 14.48 0.42 3.35
CA ARG A 29 13.95 -0.48 2.32
C ARG A 29 12.42 -0.55 2.34
N GLU A 30 11.78 -0.36 3.49
CA GLU A 30 10.34 -0.60 3.69
C GLU A 30 9.49 0.65 3.91
N VAL A 31 10.11 1.75 4.30
CA VAL A 31 9.51 3.09 4.38
C VAL A 31 8.59 3.42 3.18
N PRO A 32 8.96 3.17 1.90
CA PRO A 32 8.06 3.46 0.79
C PRO A 32 6.74 2.67 0.85
N GLY A 33 6.77 1.42 1.29
CA GLY A 33 5.55 0.61 1.46
C GLY A 33 4.68 1.10 2.61
N ILE A 34 5.30 1.49 3.73
CA ILE A 34 4.60 2.06 4.90
C ILE A 34 3.95 3.39 4.55
N ILE A 35 4.68 4.28 3.87
CA ILE A 35 4.17 5.57 3.39
C ILE A 35 2.99 5.34 2.45
N LEU A 36 3.09 4.38 1.52
CA LEU A 36 2.01 4.07 0.57
C LEU A 36 0.74 3.63 1.30
N VAL A 37 0.85 2.77 2.32
CA VAL A 37 -0.30 2.33 3.13
C VAL A 37 -0.91 3.49 3.92
N LEU A 38 -0.08 4.31 4.59
CA LEU A 38 -0.57 5.49 5.31
C LEU A 38 -1.29 6.47 4.38
N LEU A 39 -0.71 6.72 3.20
CA LEU A 39 -1.28 7.61 2.20
C LEU A 39 -2.59 7.03 1.67
N TYR A 40 -2.67 5.71 1.45
CA TYR A 40 -3.90 5.03 1.06
C TYR A 40 -5.03 5.25 2.08
N PHE A 41 -4.78 5.07 3.38
CA PHE A 41 -5.83 5.24 4.40
C PHE A 41 -6.17 6.70 4.75
N THR A 42 -5.27 7.65 4.50
CA THR A 42 -5.49 9.06 4.86
C THR A 42 -5.95 9.91 3.67
N VAL A 43 -5.27 9.81 2.53
CA VAL A 43 -5.54 10.66 1.36
C VAL A 43 -6.79 10.20 0.62
N THR A 44 -6.99 8.89 0.47
CA THR A 44 -8.16 8.36 -0.24
C THR A 44 -9.48 8.84 0.36
N PRO A 45 -9.77 8.70 1.67
CA PRO A 45 -11.04 9.20 2.22
C PRO A 45 -11.18 10.72 2.06
N LEU A 46 -10.10 11.50 2.22
CA LEU A 46 -10.11 12.95 2.00
C LEU A 46 -10.44 13.32 0.55
N MET A 47 -9.88 12.61 -0.42
CA MET A 47 -10.18 12.82 -1.85
C MET A 47 -11.63 12.46 -2.19
N PHE A 48 -12.12 11.34 -1.66
CA PHE A 48 -13.50 10.89 -1.88
C PHE A 48 -14.53 11.82 -1.22
N ALA A 49 -14.24 12.35 -0.02
CA ALA A 49 -15.05 13.37 0.63
C ALA A 49 -15.21 14.62 -0.24
N LYS A 50 -14.12 15.05 -0.88
CA LYS A 50 -14.11 16.27 -1.72
C LYS A 50 -14.66 16.06 -3.13
N LYS A 51 -14.63 14.87 -3.72
CA LYS A 51 -14.94 14.70 -5.16
C LYS A 51 -16.22 13.93 -5.45
N TRP A 52 -16.47 12.81 -4.76
CA TRP A 52 -17.54 11.87 -5.11
C TRP A 52 -18.63 11.75 -4.05
N PHE A 53 -18.26 11.80 -2.77
CA PHE A 53 -19.20 11.59 -1.65
C PHE A 53 -19.55 12.87 -0.88
N LYS A 54 -19.46 14.05 -1.51
CA LYS A 54 -19.77 15.34 -0.84
C LYS A 54 -21.13 15.33 -0.12
N ARG A 55 -22.17 14.77 -0.76
CA ARG A 55 -23.52 14.68 -0.16
C ARG A 55 -23.56 13.75 1.06
N PHE A 56 -22.87 12.61 0.99
CA PHE A 56 -22.74 11.68 2.12
C PHE A 56 -21.95 12.28 3.28
N PHE A 57 -20.88 13.01 2.98
CA PHE A 57 -20.08 13.71 3.98
C PHE A 57 -20.89 14.78 4.74
N LEU A 58 -21.69 15.58 4.02
CA LEU A 58 -22.54 16.61 4.61
C LEU A 58 -23.66 16.03 5.49
N ASN A 59 -24.23 14.89 5.12
CA ASN A 59 -25.33 14.28 5.86
C ASN A 59 -24.89 13.49 7.10
N MET A 60 -23.73 12.83 7.06
CA MET A 60 -23.28 11.93 8.13
C MET A 60 -22.33 12.60 9.14
N GLY A 61 -21.65 13.67 8.73
CA GLY A 61 -20.58 14.31 9.48
C GLY A 61 -19.22 13.62 9.30
N ALA A 62 -18.15 14.35 9.63
CA ALA A 62 -16.78 13.95 9.29
C ALA A 62 -16.33 12.61 9.90
N VAL A 63 -16.66 12.35 11.17
CA VAL A 63 -16.22 11.14 11.89
C VAL A 63 -16.88 9.88 11.32
N ARG A 64 -18.20 9.91 11.09
CA ARG A 64 -18.94 8.76 10.56
C ARG A 64 -18.53 8.43 9.12
N PHE A 65 -18.30 9.46 8.31
CA PHE A 65 -17.78 9.29 6.95
C PHE A 65 -16.39 8.64 6.95
N GLN A 66 -15.49 9.04 7.85
CA GLN A 66 -14.16 8.46 7.96
C GLN A 66 -14.21 6.97 8.30
N ILE A 67 -15.07 6.57 9.23
CA ILE A 67 -15.25 5.16 9.62
C ILE A 67 -15.82 4.33 8.44
N MET A 68 -16.83 4.86 7.75
CA MET A 68 -17.40 4.20 6.57
C MET A 68 -16.34 4.00 5.47
N MET A 69 -15.58 5.05 5.15
CA MET A 69 -14.51 4.96 4.17
C MET A 69 -13.42 4.00 4.62
N PHE A 70 -13.03 4.01 5.89
CA PHE A 70 -12.05 3.06 6.42
C PHE A 70 -12.49 1.61 6.18
N LEU A 71 -13.75 1.28 6.47
CA LEU A 71 -14.31 -0.04 6.19
C LEU A 71 -14.29 -0.40 4.69
N LEU A 72 -14.68 0.56 3.84
CA LEU A 72 -14.70 0.38 2.40
C LEU A 72 -13.30 0.16 1.84
N LEU A 73 -12.32 0.94 2.29
CA LEU A 73 -10.90 0.77 1.95
C LEU A 73 -10.36 -0.57 2.43
N CYS A 74 -10.74 -1.04 3.62
CA CYS A 74 -10.37 -2.37 4.10
C CYS A 74 -10.88 -3.47 3.16
N MET A 75 -12.15 -3.40 2.75
CA MET A 75 -12.73 -4.35 1.81
C MET A 75 -12.04 -4.29 0.43
N PHE A 76 -11.73 -3.09 -0.04
CA PHE A 76 -11.06 -2.87 -1.34
C PHE A 76 -9.56 -3.20 -1.32
N SER A 77 -8.95 -3.35 -0.13
CA SER A 77 -7.54 -3.74 0.00
C SER A 77 -7.28 -5.15 -0.57
N LEU A 78 -8.27 -6.05 -0.50
CA LEU A 78 -8.19 -7.42 -1.01
C LEU A 78 -8.11 -7.47 -2.55
N PRO A 79 -9.04 -6.88 -3.32
CA PRO A 79 -8.95 -6.85 -4.77
C PRO A 79 -7.73 -6.07 -5.26
N ILE A 80 -7.34 -4.97 -4.60
CA ILE A 80 -6.10 -4.25 -4.92
C ILE A 80 -4.89 -5.18 -4.82
N LYS A 81 -4.79 -5.97 -3.75
CA LYS A 81 -3.70 -6.95 -3.58
C LYS A 81 -3.70 -8.00 -4.69
N MET A 82 -4.87 -8.44 -5.16
CA MET A 82 -4.97 -9.35 -6.31
C MET A 82 -4.48 -8.71 -7.61
N VAL A 83 -4.87 -7.47 -7.90
CA VAL A 83 -4.45 -6.78 -9.13
C VAL A 83 -2.93 -6.56 -9.15
N LEU A 84 -2.34 -6.15 -8.01
CA LEU A 84 -0.88 -6.02 -7.88
C LEU A 84 -0.15 -7.35 -8.12
N ARG A 85 -0.73 -8.45 -7.64
CA ARG A 85 -0.19 -9.79 -7.86
C ARG A 85 -0.28 -10.21 -9.32
N TRP A 86 -1.38 -9.91 -9.99
CA TRP A 86 -1.59 -10.31 -11.38
C TRP A 86 -0.75 -9.50 -12.37
N THR A 87 -0.69 -8.18 -12.19
CA THR A 87 0.03 -7.28 -13.10
C THR A 87 1.55 -7.33 -12.93
N MET A 88 2.02 -7.44 -11.69
CA MET A 88 3.43 -7.20 -11.36
C MET A 88 4.09 -8.39 -10.66
N ASN A 89 3.36 -9.51 -10.47
CA ASN A 89 3.79 -10.67 -9.68
C ASN A 89 4.37 -10.26 -8.31
N LEU A 90 3.73 -9.26 -7.70
CA LEU A 90 4.22 -8.65 -6.47
C LEU A 90 3.80 -9.49 -5.27
N LYS A 91 4.77 -10.09 -4.59
CA LYS A 91 4.50 -10.99 -3.45
C LYS A 91 4.32 -10.23 -2.14
N TYR A 92 5.08 -9.15 -1.94
CA TYR A 92 5.07 -8.38 -0.69
C TYR A 92 5.08 -6.87 -0.97
N ILE A 93 4.11 -6.17 -0.38
CA ILE A 93 3.99 -4.70 -0.39
C ILE A 93 4.89 -4.07 0.68
N VAL A 94 4.90 -4.69 1.86
CA VAL A 94 5.83 -4.46 2.96
C VAL A 94 6.34 -5.85 3.34
N ALA A 95 7.66 -6.03 3.39
CA ALA A 95 8.32 -7.31 3.50
C ALA A 95 9.33 -7.22 4.64
N ILE A 96 8.84 -7.23 5.89
CA ILE A 96 9.70 -7.03 7.07
C ILE A 96 10.39 -8.37 7.34
N PRO A 97 11.63 -8.59 6.89
CA PRO A 97 12.25 -9.90 6.99
C PRO A 97 12.70 -10.20 8.43
N GLU A 98 12.86 -9.18 9.30
CA GLU A 98 13.38 -9.35 10.67
C GLU A 98 12.31 -9.68 11.73
N TYR A 99 11.03 -9.41 11.50
CA TYR A 99 9.95 -9.75 12.47
C TYR A 99 9.34 -11.15 12.24
N PHE A 100 9.72 -11.84 11.16
CA PHE A 100 9.58 -13.29 11.07
C PHE A 100 10.73 -13.92 11.84
N PHE A 101 10.65 -13.84 13.17
CA PHE A 101 11.53 -14.45 14.17
C PHE A 101 12.53 -15.49 13.63
N ASN A 102 13.82 -15.14 13.73
CA ASN A 102 14.91 -16.10 13.86
C ASN A 102 14.93 -16.60 15.32
N ILE A 103 13.96 -17.47 15.65
CA ILE A 103 14.04 -18.45 16.73
C ILE A 103 13.38 -19.75 16.26
#